data_AF-A0A7X8UMH5-F1
#
_entry.id   AF-A0A7X8UMH5-F1
#
_cell.length_a   1.000
_cell.length_b   1.000
_cell.length_c   1.000
_cell.angle_alpha   90.00
_cell.angle_beta   90.00
_cell.angle_gamma   90.00
#
_symmetry.space_group_name_H-M   'P 1'
#
loop_
_entity.id
_entity.type
_entity.pdbx_description
1 polymer ?
#
loop_
_entity_poly.entity_id
_entity_poly.type
_entity_poly.pdbx_seq_one_letter_code
_entity_poly.pdbx_strand_id
1 'polypeptide(L)' 'MAHHEEGKSGRGNPQNAPIAVEKYLKGVDYPATKDDLLEHAQDSGAPEDVLDIIEQMDDRDYESPVDVSKEVAKVHRSAA' A
#
# COMPACT_ATOMS: atom_id res chain seq x y z
N MET A 1 26.62 -17.08 -7.88
CA MET A 1 25.65 -16.20 -7.19
C MET A 1 24.47 -17.07 -6.79
N ALA A 2 24.09 -17.00 -5.52
CA ALA A 2 23.32 -18.03 -4.84
C ALA A 2 21.85 -18.10 -5.28
N HIS A 3 21.30 -19.30 -5.07
CA HIS A 3 19.93 -19.74 -5.27
C HIS A 3 18.94 -19.05 -4.31
N HIS A 4 17.65 -19.27 -4.59
CA HIS A 4 16.49 -19.21 -3.69
C HIS A 4 15.87 -17.80 -3.54
N GLU A 5 14.57 -17.55 -3.75
CA GLU A 5 13.45 -18.47 -3.68
C GLU A 5 12.22 -17.87 -4.40
N GLU A 6 11.70 -18.56 -5.43
CA GLU A 6 10.35 -18.31 -5.94
C GLU A 6 9.33 -18.78 -4.89
N GLY A 7 8.88 -17.85 -4.04
CA GLY A 7 7.69 -18.01 -3.21
C GLY A 7 6.42 -17.67 -3.98
N LYS A 8 5.96 -18.55 -4.87
CA LYS A 8 4.57 -18.51 -5.38
C LYS A 8 3.63 -18.84 -4.23
N SER A 9 2.88 -17.88 -3.68
CA SER A 9 1.55 -18.13 -3.10
C SER A 9 0.88 -16.85 -2.58
N GLY A 10 -0.16 -16.45 -3.28
CA GLY A 10 -1.04 -15.37 -2.89
C GLY A 10 -1.31 -14.52 -4.12
N ARG A 11 -2.26 -14.93 -4.96
CA ARG A 11 -3.13 -13.93 -5.57
C ARG A 11 -3.63 -13.13 -4.37
N GLY A 12 -3.08 -11.92 -4.15
CA GLY A 12 -3.51 -11.04 -3.09
C GLY A 12 -5.01 -11.01 -3.20
N ASN A 13 -5.72 -11.48 -2.17
CA ASN A 13 -7.17 -11.52 -2.24
C ASN A 13 -7.59 -10.04 -2.34
N PRO A 14 -8.11 -9.55 -3.49
CA PRO A 14 -8.34 -8.11 -3.68
C PRO A 14 -9.32 -7.56 -2.64
N GLN A 15 -10.14 -8.45 -2.07
CA GLN A 15 -11.08 -8.21 -0.98
C GLN A 15 -10.41 -7.72 0.33
N ASN A 16 -9.08 -7.91 0.48
CA ASN A 16 -8.32 -7.57 1.67
C ASN A 16 -7.17 -6.59 1.39
N ALA A 17 -7.05 -6.08 0.16
CA ALA A 17 -6.00 -5.15 -0.24
C ALA A 17 -5.91 -3.90 0.67
N PRO A 18 -7.03 -3.27 1.12
CA PRO A 18 -6.96 -2.12 2.03
C PRO A 18 -6.27 -2.44 3.36
N ILE A 19 -6.61 -3.60 3.96
CA ILE A 19 -6.06 -4.06 5.24
C ILE A 19 -4.57 -4.37 5.08
N ALA A 20 -4.16 -4.85 3.91
CA ALA A 20 -2.75 -5.07 3.60
C ALA A 20 -2.00 -3.74 3.53
N VAL A 21 -2.51 -2.74 2.80
CA VAL A 21 -1.89 -1.40 2.69
C VAL A 21 -1.63 -0.81 4.07
N GLU A 22 -2.63 -0.84 4.96
CA GLU A 22 -2.50 -0.33 6.34
C GLU A 22 -1.39 -1.02 7.14
N LYS A 23 -1.14 -2.30 6.87
CA LYS A 23 -0.09 -3.08 7.54
C LYS A 23 1.30 -2.71 7.02
N TYR A 24 1.44 -2.50 5.71
CA TYR A 24 2.71 -2.17 5.06
C TYR A 24 3.11 -0.71 5.27
N LEU A 25 2.14 0.20 5.42
CA LEU A 25 2.39 1.62 5.67
C LEU A 25 2.43 1.97 7.18
N LYS A 26 2.41 0.95 8.04
CA LYS A 26 2.49 1.12 9.49
C LYS A 26 3.92 1.45 9.91
N GLY A 27 4.12 2.66 10.43
CA GLY A 27 5.43 3.11 10.89
C GLY A 27 6.17 4.01 9.90
N VAL A 28 5.50 4.44 8.82
CA VAL A 28 5.93 5.59 8.02
C VAL A 28 6.08 6.81 8.93
N ASP A 29 7.15 7.57 8.73
CA ASP A 29 7.35 8.87 9.37
C ASP A 29 6.47 9.91 8.68
N TYR A 30 5.51 10.46 9.43
CA TYR A 30 4.60 11.50 8.93
C TYR A 30 5.11 12.90 9.28
N PRO A 31 4.89 13.93 8.43
CA PRO A 31 4.12 13.91 7.20
C PRO A 31 4.83 13.19 6.04
N ALA A 32 4.06 12.42 5.26
CA ALA A 32 4.55 11.66 4.10
C ALA A 32 3.69 11.97 2.87
N THR A 33 4.34 12.06 1.71
CA THR A 33 3.64 12.26 0.43
C THR A 33 3.16 10.93 -0.15
N LYS A 34 2.29 10.99 -1.16
CA LYS A 34 1.88 9.78 -1.90
C LYS A 34 3.08 9.00 -2.44
N ASP A 35 4.10 9.69 -2.93
CA ASP A 35 5.32 9.08 -3.47
C ASP A 35 6.11 8.36 -2.38
N ASP A 36 6.28 8.99 -1.20
CA ASP A 36 6.93 8.35 -0.05
C ASP A 36 6.20 7.07 0.40
N LEU A 37 4.86 7.08 0.37
CA LEU A 37 4.05 5.90 0.68
C LEU A 37 4.24 4.80 -0.37
N LEU A 38 4.34 5.16 -1.65
CA LEU A 38 4.56 4.23 -2.74
C LEU A 38 5.95 3.58 -2.63
N GLU A 39 6.99 4.38 -2.42
CA GLU A 39 8.36 3.91 -2.22
C GLU A 39 8.45 3.01 -0.97
N HIS A 40 7.86 3.43 0.15
CA HIS A 40 7.88 2.64 1.38
C HIS A 40 7.13 1.30 1.24
N ALA A 41 5.97 1.31 0.58
CA ALA A 41 5.22 0.09 0.30
C ALA A 41 6.02 -0.84 -0.62
N GLN A 42 6.66 -0.30 -1.66
CA GLN A 42 7.46 -1.07 -2.59
C GLN A 42 8.69 -1.69 -1.92
N ASP A 43 9.42 -0.92 -1.11
CA ASP A 43 10.55 -1.41 -0.31
C ASP A 43 10.13 -2.48 0.70
N SER A 44 8.94 -2.34 1.28
CA SER A 44 8.33 -3.33 2.18
C SER A 44 7.84 -4.60 1.48
N GLY A 45 7.95 -4.69 0.14
CA GLY A 45 7.48 -5.83 -0.64
C GLY A 45 5.96 -5.91 -0.75
N ALA A 46 5.28 -4.76 -0.78
CA ALA A 46 3.85 -4.70 -1.00
C ALA A 46 3.50 -5.27 -2.40
N PRO A 47 2.40 -6.02 -2.52
CA PRO A 47 1.95 -6.53 -3.81
C PRO A 47 1.46 -5.40 -4.73
N GLU A 48 1.45 -5.65 -6.04
CA GLU A 48 1.02 -4.67 -7.04
C GLU A 48 -0.37 -4.09 -6.75
N ASP A 49 -1.33 -4.89 -6.26
CA ASP A 49 -2.66 -4.39 -5.85
C ASP A 49 -2.60 -3.27 -4.80
N VAL A 50 -1.61 -3.32 -3.89
CA VAL A 50 -1.42 -2.30 -2.85
C VAL A 50 -0.80 -1.04 -3.47
N LEU A 51 0.19 -1.20 -4.35
CA LEU A 51 0.83 -0.09 -5.05
C LEU A 51 -0.16 0.65 -5.95
N ASP A 52 -1.00 -0.10 -6.67
CA ASP A 52 -2.05 0.44 -7.54
C ASP A 52 -3.07 1.27 -6.75
N ILE A 53 -3.46 0.83 -5.56
CA ILE A 53 -4.34 1.62 -4.67
C ILE A 53 -3.65 2.92 -4.22
N ILE A 54 -2.37 2.86 -3.83
CA ILE A 54 -1.60 4.05 -3.42
C ILE A 54 -1.44 5.01 -4.60
N GLU A 55 -1.22 4.51 -5.81
CA GLU A 55 -1.12 5.32 -7.02
C GLU A 55 -2.43 6.05 -7.35
N GLN A 56 -3.57 5.39 -7.09
CA GLN A 56 -4.91 5.95 -7.25
C GLN A 56 -5.31 6.95 -6.13
N MET A 57 -4.52 7.07 -5.06
CA MET A 57 -4.78 8.05 -4.00
C MET A 57 -4.51 9.49 -4.47
N ASP A 58 -5.17 10.44 -3.82
CA ASP A 58 -4.90 11.87 -4.01
C ASP A 58 -3.44 12.20 -3.69
N ASP A 59 -2.82 13.01 -4.55
CA ASP A 59 -1.47 13.53 -4.32
C ASP A 59 -1.53 14.64 -3.26
N ARG A 60 -1.50 14.23 -2.00
CA ARG A 60 -1.56 15.09 -0.82
C ARG A 60 -0.60 14.62 0.25
N ASP A 61 -0.24 15.54 1.14
CA ASP A 61 0.45 15.18 2.37
C ASP A 61 -0.50 14.42 3.30
N TYR A 62 -0.06 13.24 3.70
CA TYR A 62 -0.68 12.47 4.75
C TYR A 62 0.03 12.81 6.05
N GLU A 63 -0.73 13.17 7.08
CA GLU A 63 -0.18 13.54 8.40
C GLU A 63 -0.24 12.36 9.38
N SER A 64 -0.95 11.29 9.01
CA SER A 64 -1.23 10.16 9.89
C SER A 64 -1.51 8.89 9.09
N PRO A 65 -1.19 7.70 9.63
CA PRO A 65 -1.61 6.44 9.02
C PRO A 65 -3.13 6.30 8.95
N VAL A 66 -3.86 7.04 9.80
CA VAL A 66 -5.33 7.09 9.79
C VAL A 66 -5.87 7.82 8.55
N ASP A 67 -5.16 8.82 8.03
CA ASP A 67 -5.57 9.52 6.81
C ASP A 67 -5.33 8.65 5.58
N VAL A 68 -4.19 7.96 5.55
CA VAL A 68 -3.86 6.97 4.51
C VAL A 68 -4.90 5.86 4.49
N SER A 69 -5.22 5.25 5.64
CA SER A 69 -6.17 4.14 5.70
C SER A 69 -7.58 4.51 5.24
N LYS A 70 -8.05 5.70 5.60
CA LYS A 70 -9.33 6.23 5.11
C LYS A 70 -9.32 6.42 3.60
N GLU A 71 -8.25 6.96 3.05
CA GLU A 71 -8.16 7.24 1.62
C GLU A 71 -8.06 5.94 0.81
N VAL A 72 -7.21 5.00 1.24
CA VAL A 72 -7.14 3.64 0.67
C VAL A 72 -8.51 2.95 0.68
N ALA A 73 -9.24 3.00 1.80
CA ALA A 73 -10.57 2.41 1.90
C ALA A 73 -11.61 3.11 1.00
N LYS A 74 -11.46 4.42 0.78
CA LYS A 74 -12.29 5.23 -0.12
C LYS A 74 -12.03 4.86 -1.58
N VAL A 75 -10.76 4.83 -2.01
CA VAL A 75 -10.33 4.45 -3.36
C VAL A 75 -10.78 3.02 -3.71
N HIS A 76 -10.59 2.06 -2.80
CA HIS A 76 -11.00 0.67 -3.02
C HIS A 76 -12.52 0.53 -3.19
N ARG A 77 -13.32 1.28 -2.42
CA ARG A 77 -14.79 1.26 -2.55
C ARG A 77 -15.27 1.85 -3.87
N SER A 78 -14.55 2.82 -4.43
CA SER A 78 -14.90 3.40 -5.74
C SER A 78 -14.58 2.51 -6.94
N ALA A 79 -13.78 1.45 -6.75
CA ALA A 79 -13.35 0.54 -7.82
C ALA A 79 -14.19 -0.76 -7.94
N ALA A 80 -15.26 -0.91 -7.15
CA ALA A 80 -16.17 -2.07 -7.17
C ALA A 80 -17.50 -1.75 -7.87
#